data_AF-A0A4R4TGH1-F1
#
_entry.id   AF-A0A4R4TGH1-F1
#
_cell.length_a   1.000
_cell.length_b   1.000
_cell.length_c   1.000
_cell.angle_alpha   90.00
_cell.angle_beta   90.00
_cell.angle_gamma   90.00
#
_symmetry.space_group_name_H-M   'P 1'
#
loop_
_entity.id
_entity.type
_entity.pdbx_description
1 polymer ?
#
loop_
_entity_poly.entity_id
_entity_poly.type
_entity_poly.pdbx_seq_one_letter_code
_entity_poly.pdbx_strand_id
1 'polypeptide(L)'
;MPGGNENRDEPGLALFLVWCVLGFVVGWTLNVRYAQSMGIGPEDEISGEQFAVFSVILLAPVSVFLRIGGQLGKEVRRGRISWATYWATLFGIAASALALLGVSGVDDLVGEWCRYDNVC
;
A
#
# COMPACT_ATOMS: atom_id res chain seq x y z
N MET A 1 -3.52 -10.84 -43.52
CA MET A 1 -3.04 -9.65 -42.77
C MET A 1 -3.67 -8.43 -43.42
N PRO A 2 -4.26 -7.48 -42.68
CA PRO A 2 -3.72 -6.80 -41.49
C PRO A 2 -4.56 -7.07 -40.23
N GLY A 3 -4.04 -7.04 -39.01
CA GLY A 3 -3.10 -6.05 -38.48
C GLY A 3 -3.90 -5.08 -37.61
N GLY A 4 -4.37 -5.56 -36.46
CA GLY A 4 -5.01 -4.75 -35.44
C GLY A 4 -4.46 -5.21 -34.11
N ASN A 5 -3.33 -4.64 -33.70
CA ASN A 5 -2.91 -4.67 -32.31
C ASN A 5 -4.06 -4.07 -31.51
N GLU A 6 -4.90 -4.95 -30.98
CA GLU A 6 -5.86 -4.60 -29.96
C GLU A 6 -5.05 -4.36 -28.67
N ASN A 7 -4.37 -3.23 -28.65
CA ASN A 7 -3.94 -2.56 -27.43
C ASN A 7 -5.23 -2.13 -26.73
N ARG A 8 -5.97 -3.10 -26.17
CA ARG A 8 -6.92 -2.80 -25.11
C ARG A 8 -6.02 -2.42 -23.96
N ASP A 9 -5.83 -1.12 -23.78
CA ASP A 9 -5.32 -0.55 -22.55
C ASP A 9 -6.08 -1.23 -21.40
N GLU A 10 -5.46 -2.23 -20.77
CA GLU A 10 -6.04 -2.91 -19.63
C GLU A 10 -5.75 -2.02 -18.42
N PRO A 11 -6.72 -1.23 -17.91
CA PRO A 11 -6.52 -0.49 -16.66
C PRO A 11 -6.28 -1.45 -15.48
N GLY A 12 -6.40 -2.77 -15.69
CA GLY A 12 -6.14 -3.79 -14.67
C GLY A 12 -4.75 -3.69 -14.06
N LEU A 13 -3.69 -3.52 -14.87
CA LEU A 13 -2.32 -3.46 -14.35
C LEU A 13 -2.06 -2.16 -13.59
N ALA A 14 -2.48 -1.01 -14.15
CA ALA A 14 -2.31 0.28 -13.49
C ALA A 14 -3.07 0.35 -12.16
N LEU A 15 -4.32 -0.13 -12.12
CA LEU A 15 -5.12 -0.16 -10.90
C LEU A 15 -4.53 -1.13 -9.87
N PHE A 16 -4.06 -2.29 -10.31
CA PHE A 16 -3.33 -3.24 -9.47
C PHE A 16 -2.12 -2.58 -8.82
N LEU A 17 -1.31 -1.87 -9.61
CA LEU A 17 -0.13 -1.14 -9.12
C LEU A 17 -0.49 -0.08 -8.09
N VAL A 18 -1.55 0.70 -8.30
CA VAL A 18 -1.99 1.73 -7.32
C VAL A 18 -2.31 1.11 -5.97
N TRP A 19 -3.05 -0.01 -5.94
CA TRP A 19 -3.38 -0.69 -4.69
C TRP A 19 -2.15 -1.37 -4.06
N CYS A 20 -1.23 -1.90 -4.86
CA CYS A 20 0.05 -2.43 -4.38
C CYS A 20 0.88 -1.35 -3.71
N VAL A 21 1.04 -0.18 -4.35
CA VAL A 21 1.80 0.94 -3.80
C VAL A 21 1.16 1.41 -2.50
N LEU A 22 -0.16 1.59 -2.47
CA LEU A 22 -0.87 1.99 -1.24
C LEU A 22 -0.66 1.00 -0.11
N GLY A 23 -0.80 -0.30 -0.38
CA GLY A 23 -0.58 -1.33 0.62
C GLY A 23 0.86 -1.44 1.08
N PHE A 24 1.82 -1.22 0.19
CA PHE A 24 3.23 -1.23 0.53
C PHE A 24 3.60 -0.06 1.42
N VAL A 25 3.10 1.15 1.12
CA VAL A 25 3.29 2.33 1.97
C VAL A 25 2.73 2.08 3.38
N VAL A 26 1.49 1.57 3.47
CA VAL A 26 0.86 1.24 4.77
C VAL A 26 1.65 0.17 5.52
N GLY A 27 2.03 -0.93 4.86
CA GLY A 27 2.79 -2.02 5.46
C GLY A 27 4.19 -1.59 5.90
N TRP A 28 4.84 -0.73 5.13
CA TRP A 28 6.14 -0.15 5.47
C TRP A 28 6.05 0.73 6.71
N THR A 29 5.10 1.65 6.77
CA THR A 29 4.88 2.50 7.96
C THR A 29 4.58 1.66 9.20
N LEU A 30 3.78 0.60 9.07
CA LEU A 30 3.54 -0.32 10.18
C LEU A 30 4.82 -1.02 10.65
N ASN A 31 5.69 -1.43 9.72
CA ASN A 31 6.98 -2.03 10.07
C ASN A 31 7.90 -1.08 10.82
N VAL A 32 8.01 0.18 10.38
CA VAL A 32 8.80 1.20 11.07
C VAL A 32 8.29 1.38 12.50
N ARG A 33 6.98 1.48 12.68
CA ARG A 33 6.37 1.62 14.01
C ARG A 33 6.52 0.38 14.87
N TYR A 34 6.40 -0.79 14.28
CA TYR A 34 6.64 -2.05 14.96
C TYR A 34 8.09 -2.13 15.47
N ALA A 35 9.07 -1.82 14.61
CA ALA A 35 10.48 -1.77 15.00
C ALA A 35 10.73 -0.77 16.14
N GLN A 36 10.19 0.45 16.01
CA GLN A 36 10.28 1.48 17.07
C GLN A 36 9.66 1.00 18.39
N SER A 37 8.49 0.34 18.34
CA SER A 37 7.80 -0.16 19.53
C SER A 37 8.54 -1.31 20.23
N MET A 38 9.29 -2.09 19.44
CA MET A 38 10.10 -3.22 19.93
C MET A 38 11.53 -2.78 20.31
N GLY A 39 11.89 -1.52 20.09
CA GLY A 39 13.23 -0.99 20.32
C GLY A 39 14.30 -1.59 19.41
N ILE A 40 13.90 -2.08 18.22
CA ILE A 40 14.82 -2.67 17.24
C ILE A 40 15.51 -1.54 16.48
N GLY A 41 16.82 -1.43 16.66
CA GLY A 41 17.69 -0.52 15.94
C GLY A 41 18.18 -1.10 14.59
N PRO A 42 18.74 -0.25 13.72
CA PRO A 42 19.24 -0.68 12.41
C PRO A 42 20.43 -1.65 12.48
N GLU A 43 21.13 -1.71 13.61
CA GLU A 43 22.27 -2.62 13.83
C GLU A 43 21.88 -3.93 14.55
N ASP A 44 20.61 -4.05 14.96
CA ASP A 44 20.16 -5.24 15.69
C ASP A 44 19.98 -6.43 14.74
N GLU A 45 20.46 -7.60 15.18
CA GLU A 45 20.31 -8.83 14.41
C GLU A 45 18.86 -9.31 14.47
N ILE A 46 18.17 -9.27 13.32
CA ILE A 46 16.75 -9.66 13.23
C ILE A 46 16.65 -11.17 13.33
N SER A 47 15.93 -11.66 14.34
CA SER A 47 15.67 -13.09 14.48
C SER A 47 14.78 -13.61 13.34
N GLY A 48 14.84 -14.92 13.03
CA GLY A 48 13.99 -15.51 12.00
C GLY A 48 12.49 -15.33 12.27
N GLU A 49 12.08 -15.32 13.55
CA GLU A 49 10.71 -15.05 13.95
C GLU A 49 10.32 -13.57 13.69
N GLN A 50 11.21 -12.64 14.03
CA GLN A 50 10.99 -11.22 13.76
C GLN A 50 10.88 -10.96 12.26
N PHE A 51 11.74 -11.58 11.45
CA PHE A 51 11.67 -11.47 9.98
C PHE A 51 10.33 -11.94 9.42
N ALA A 52 9.79 -13.04 9.96
CA ALA A 52 8.46 -13.51 9.58
C ALA A 52 7.37 -12.49 9.94
N VAL A 53 7.44 -11.88 11.13
CA VAL A 53 6.50 -10.83 11.55
C VAL A 53 6.62 -9.60 10.65
N PHE A 54 7.83 -9.08 10.40
CA PHE A 54 8.06 -7.95 9.49
C PHE A 54 7.51 -8.21 8.08
N SER A 55 7.68 -9.43 7.57
CA SER A 55 7.16 -9.84 6.27
C SER A 55 5.64 -9.86 6.24
N VAL A 56 5.00 -10.38 7.30
CA VAL A 56 3.53 -10.41 7.41
C VAL A 56 2.98 -9.00 7.52
N ILE A 57 3.56 -8.15 8.37
CA ILE A 57 3.14 -6.75 8.53
C ILE A 57 3.28 -5.97 7.21
N LEU A 58 4.34 -6.24 6.42
CA LEU A 58 4.52 -5.60 5.12
C LEU A 58 3.50 -6.06 4.07
N LEU A 59 3.27 -7.37 3.97
CA LEU A 59 2.51 -7.97 2.87
C LEU A 59 1.00 -8.09 3.16
N ALA A 60 0.60 -8.17 4.43
CA ALA A 60 -0.82 -8.29 4.79
C ALA A 60 -1.65 -7.09 4.26
N PRO A 61 -1.24 -5.83 4.45
CA PRO A 61 -1.96 -4.68 3.90
C PRO A 61 -2.09 -4.74 2.37
N VAL A 62 -1.01 -5.08 1.65
CA VAL A 62 -1.02 -5.25 0.19
C VAL A 62 -2.11 -6.24 -0.23
N SER A 63 -2.18 -7.40 0.45
CA SER A 63 -3.18 -8.41 0.14
C SER A 63 -4.62 -7.93 0.36
N VAL A 64 -4.86 -7.14 1.41
CA VAL A 64 -6.19 -6.60 1.75
C VAL A 64 -6.61 -5.56 0.71
N PHE A 65 -5.73 -4.60 0.39
CA PHE A 65 -6.02 -3.55 -0.58
C PHE A 65 -6.24 -4.11 -1.99
N LEU A 66 -5.47 -5.12 -2.40
CA LEU A 66 -5.69 -5.79 -3.68
C LEU A 66 -7.07 -6.46 -3.77
N ARG A 67 -7.55 -7.07 -2.69
CA ARG A 67 -8.89 -7.67 -2.66
C ARG A 67 -9.98 -6.61 -2.77
N ILE A 68 -9.83 -5.49 -2.04
CA ILE A 68 -10.75 -4.35 -2.10
C ILE A 68 -10.78 -3.78 -3.54
N GLY A 69 -9.61 -3.49 -4.10
CA GLY A 69 -9.46 -2.98 -5.46
C GLY A 69 -10.04 -3.91 -6.52
N GLY A 70 -9.82 -5.22 -6.38
CA GLY A 70 -10.37 -6.23 -7.26
C GLY A 70 -11.91 -6.32 -7.17
N GLN A 71 -12.49 -6.17 -5.99
CA GLN A 71 -13.95 -6.13 -5.82
C GLN A 71 -14.55 -4.86 -6.42
N LEU A 72 -14.01 -3.69 -6.09
CA LEU A 72 -14.43 -2.40 -6.64
C LEU A 72 -14.31 -2.37 -8.18
N GLY A 73 -13.19 -2.86 -8.72
CA GLY A 73 -12.97 -2.94 -10.16
C GLY A 73 -13.99 -3.85 -10.87
N LYS A 74 -14.42 -4.96 -10.23
CA LYS A 74 -15.50 -5.81 -10.75
C LYS A 74 -16.84 -5.08 -10.74
N GLU A 75 -17.14 -4.27 -9.74
CA GLU A 75 -18.39 -3.51 -9.67
C GLU A 75 -18.46 -2.39 -10.71
N VAL A 76 -17.36 -1.71 -10.97
CA VAL A 76 -17.25 -0.72 -12.07
C VAL A 76 -17.49 -1.41 -13.42
N ARG A 77 -16.83 -2.54 -13.68
CA ARG A 77 -17.03 -3.30 -14.94
C ARG A 77 -18.46 -3.83 -15.10
N ARG A 78 -19.17 -4.10 -14.00
CA ARG A 78 -20.58 -4.49 -13.98
C ARG A 78 -21.54 -3.30 -14.13
N GLY A 79 -21.02 -2.07 -14.21
CA GLY A 79 -21.83 -0.85 -14.30
C GLY A 79 -22.63 -0.52 -13.04
N ARG A 80 -22.29 -1.13 -11.89
CA ARG A 80 -23.00 -0.87 -10.61
C ARG A 80 -22.53 0.42 -9.95
N ILE A 81 -21.29 0.81 -10.21
CA ILE A 81 -20.68 2.05 -9.73
C ILE A 81 -19.92 2.74 -10.87
N SER A 82 -19.83 4.07 -10.80
CA SER A 82 -19.06 4.85 -11.76
C SER A 82 -17.56 4.84 -11.45
N TRP A 83 -16.72 5.15 -12.44
CA TRP A 83 -15.28 5.38 -12.21
C TRP A 83 -15.01 6.52 -11.22
N ALA A 84 -15.87 7.55 -11.19
CA ALA A 84 -15.74 8.64 -10.21
C ALA A 84 -15.93 8.13 -8.77
N THR A 85 -16.94 7.28 -8.56
CA THR A 85 -17.17 6.62 -7.26
C THR A 85 -15.99 5.74 -6.87
N TYR A 86 -15.44 4.96 -7.81
CA TYR A 86 -14.25 4.14 -7.57
C TYR A 86 -13.07 4.96 -7.03
N TRP A 87 -12.73 6.06 -7.71
CA TRP A 87 -11.61 6.91 -7.29
C TRP A 87 -11.89 7.61 -5.95
N ALA A 88 -13.13 8.07 -5.72
CA ALA A 88 -13.52 8.65 -4.45
C ALA A 88 -13.38 7.66 -3.28
N THR A 89 -13.80 6.41 -3.48
CA THR A 89 -13.65 5.35 -2.47
C THR A 89 -12.17 5.04 -2.22
N LEU A 90 -11.36 4.97 -3.29
CA LEU A 90 -9.92 4.76 -3.17
C LEU A 90 -9.27 5.86 -2.32
N PHE A 91 -9.55 7.13 -2.61
CA PHE A 91 -9.01 8.25 -1.83
C PHE A 91 -9.50 8.23 -0.38
N GLY A 92 -10.77 7.93 -0.13
CA GLY A 92 -11.31 7.82 1.22
C GLY A 92 -10.63 6.71 2.03
N ILE A 93 -10.38 5.56 1.42
CA ILE A 93 -9.67 4.45 2.05
C ILE A 93 -8.21 4.82 2.32
N ALA A 94 -7.52 5.41 1.33
CA ALA A 94 -6.13 5.84 1.48
C ALA A 94 -5.97 6.88 2.58
N ALA A 95 -6.82 7.90 2.60
CA ALA A 95 -6.82 8.93 3.63
C ALA A 95 -7.09 8.34 5.03
N SER A 96 -8.06 7.42 5.14
CA SER A 96 -8.37 6.77 6.42
C SER A 96 -7.23 5.89 6.91
N ALA A 97 -6.60 5.12 6.01
CA ALA A 97 -5.47 4.25 6.36
C ALA A 97 -4.26 5.06 6.84
N LEU A 98 -3.91 6.13 6.13
CA LEU A 98 -2.81 7.02 6.51
C LEU A 98 -3.11 7.77 7.82
N ALA A 99 -4.34 8.25 7.99
CA ALA A 99 -4.75 8.92 9.23
C ALA A 99 -4.71 7.98 10.45
N LEU A 100 -5.11 6.71 10.30
CA LEU A 100 -4.98 5.69 11.37
C LEU A 100 -3.52 5.40 11.70
N LEU A 101 -2.65 5.43 10.69
CA LEU A 101 -1.22 5.40 10.88
C LEU A 101 -0.65 6.73 11.35
N GLY A 102 -1.45 7.73 11.69
CA GLY A 102 -0.96 9.05 12.12
C GLY A 102 -0.03 9.74 11.12
N VAL A 103 -0.04 9.32 9.85
CA VAL A 103 0.72 9.95 8.77
C VAL A 103 -0.08 11.15 8.30
N SER A 104 0.35 12.32 8.74
CA SER A 104 -0.33 13.59 8.45
C SER A 104 0.10 14.22 7.12
N GLY A 105 1.22 13.76 6.55
CA GLY A 105 1.77 14.23 5.29
C GLY A 105 2.93 13.37 4.77
N VAL A 106 3.42 13.69 3.57
CA VAL A 106 4.60 13.01 2.98
C VAL A 106 5.85 13.30 3.81
N ASP A 107 5.95 14.48 4.42
CA ASP A 107 7.05 14.84 5.32
C ASP A 107 7.13 13.94 6.56
N ASP A 108 5.98 13.41 7.02
CA ASP A 108 5.91 12.46 8.13
C ASP A 108 6.49 11.11 7.71
N LEU A 109 6.15 10.65 6.50
CA LEU A 109 6.70 9.43 5.89
C LEU A 109 8.22 9.52 5.68
N VAL A 110 8.71 10.66 5.18
CA VAL A 110 10.16 10.90 4.98
C VAL A 110 10.86 11.08 6.33
N GLY A 111 10.23 11.76 7.29
CA GLY A 111 10.76 11.96 8.63
C GLY A 111 10.90 10.66 9.43
N GLU A 112 9.94 9.74 9.32
CA GLU A 112 10.05 8.39 9.90
C GLU A 112 11.21 7.60 9.26
N TRP A 113 11.45 7.78 7.95
CA TRP A 113 12.57 7.17 7.23
C TRP A 113 13.93 7.70 7.71
N CYS A 114 14.11 9.02 7.71
CA CYS A 114 15.34 9.65 8.17
C CYS A 114 15.66 9.37 9.63
N ARG A 115 14.62 9.27 10.49
CA ARG A 115 14.79 8.95 11.91
C ARG A 115 15.20 7.49 12.14
N TYR A 116 14.76 6.55 11.30
CA TYR A 116 15.10 5.14 11.45
C TYR A 116 16.52 4.82 10.96
N ASP A 117 16.95 5.39 9.84
CA ASP A 117 18.26 5.10 9.25
C ASP A 117 19.42 5.88 9.91
N ASN A 118 19.16 6.74 10.90
CA ASN A 118 20.17 7.64 11.49
C ASN A 118 20.91 8.51 10.45
N VAL A 119 20.31 8.70 9.27
CA VAL A 119 20.82 9.57 8.20
C VAL A 119 20.09 10.90 8.27
N CYS A 120 20.55 11.76 9.18
CA CYS A 120 20.36 13.21 9.19
C CYS A 120 21.52 13.87 9.92
#